data_AF-A0A1V2QU07-F1
#
_entry.id   AF-A0A1V2QU07-F1
#
_cell.length_a   1.000
_cell.length_b   1.000
_cell.length_c   1.000
_cell.angle_alpha   90.00
_cell.angle_beta   90.00
_cell.angle_gamma   90.00
#
_symmetry.space_group_name_H-M   'P 1'
#
loop_
_entity.id
_entity.type
_entity.pdbx_description
1 polymer ?
#
loop_
_entity_poly.entity_id
_entity_poly.type
_entity_poly.pdbx_seq_one_letter_code
_entity_poly.pdbx_strand_id
1 'polypeptide(L)'
;MVFRPDEPIPKANVSDEITTLTTIRWQTPDGLPVRIERRRISPLHPGDSGPNYLASAVRSGLLAIHPDSPLSAFDWTMPADPDTDPVLDDTYRPALARHYTPWGRDEIDAVEAVDRHLTRRLDPDSLDRYRSDELVELARELLVEETVRYLRQQLHVQGLPDLRDQESTQIRHVLRRLLGQRRLGEAICLAWRAVRMATEPPNRAADPNGTTSALSWFIRQAEDYIALPERHMKCFTYFGTGCAAMTWTLLREVLDLDPLTASVESVQQLLPHATRASDAHTVAGAEFPVLRCGPCGLPLLASDAWLCLDILPLWTALKIHSGTTTRTSTGWSERRGCSHILSAPPISPRPTTSRCPRATADSSPPPPN
;
A
#
# COMPACT_ATOMS: atom_id res chain seq x y z
N MET A 1 -15.17 -21.27 -4.22
CA MET A 1 -13.76 -20.84 -4.23
C MET A 1 -13.10 -21.40 -5.48
N VAL A 2 -12.18 -20.68 -6.12
CA VAL A 2 -11.46 -21.21 -7.30
C VAL A 2 -9.99 -21.29 -6.95
N PHE A 3 -9.53 -22.52 -6.79
CA PHE A 3 -8.14 -22.87 -6.50
C PHE A 3 -7.37 -23.10 -7.79
N ARG A 4 -6.12 -22.64 -7.83
CA ARG A 4 -5.26 -22.62 -9.01
C ARG A 4 -3.88 -23.20 -8.67
N PRO A 5 -3.80 -24.50 -8.32
CA PRO A 5 -2.56 -25.12 -7.87
C PRO A 5 -1.48 -25.18 -8.95
N ASP A 6 -1.88 -25.23 -10.21
CA ASP A 6 -0.97 -25.40 -11.36
C ASP A 6 -0.54 -24.07 -11.98
N GLU A 7 -1.16 -22.95 -11.59
CA GLU A 7 -0.78 -21.62 -12.05
C GLU A 7 0.36 -21.05 -11.20
N PRO A 8 1.32 -20.32 -11.81
CA PRO A 8 2.37 -19.67 -11.05
C PRO A 8 1.80 -18.53 -10.20
N ILE A 9 2.21 -18.47 -8.93
CA ILE A 9 1.90 -17.34 -8.05
C ILE A 9 2.41 -16.04 -8.71
N PRO A 10 1.55 -15.01 -8.86
CA PRO A 10 1.92 -13.78 -9.51
C PRO A 10 3.00 -13.04 -8.72
N LYS A 11 3.86 -12.32 -9.45
CA LYS A 11 4.83 -11.40 -8.85
C LYS A 11 4.16 -10.05 -8.66
N ALA A 12 4.41 -9.41 -7.53
CA ALA A 12 3.92 -8.07 -7.25
C ALA A 12 5.02 -7.17 -6.69
N ASN A 13 4.67 -5.91 -6.42
CA ASN A 13 5.55 -4.97 -5.75
C ASN A 13 5.70 -5.34 -4.27
N VAL A 14 6.78 -4.87 -3.64
CA VAL A 14 7.10 -5.25 -2.24
C VAL A 14 5.96 -4.93 -1.27
N SER A 15 5.24 -3.82 -1.47
CA SER A 15 4.09 -3.44 -0.64
C SER A 15 2.95 -4.45 -0.67
N ASP A 16 2.57 -4.94 -1.86
CA ASP A 16 1.51 -5.92 -2.04
C ASP A 16 1.90 -7.28 -1.46
N GLU A 17 3.17 -7.67 -1.65
CA GLU A 17 3.75 -8.89 -1.10
C GLU A 17 3.80 -8.86 0.43
N ILE A 18 4.27 -7.77 1.04
CA ILE A 18 4.27 -7.60 2.51
C ILE A 18 2.85 -7.56 3.05
N THR A 19 1.92 -6.87 2.38
CA THR A 19 0.51 -6.83 2.78
C THR A 19 -0.10 -8.22 2.77
N THR A 20 0.15 -9.00 1.72
CA THR A 20 -0.34 -10.38 1.58
C THR A 20 0.26 -11.27 2.67
N LEU A 21 1.58 -11.23 2.85
CA LEU A 21 2.28 -12.02 3.88
C LEU A 21 1.75 -11.70 5.29
N THR A 22 1.61 -10.41 5.60
CA THR A 22 1.01 -9.93 6.86
C THR A 22 -0.40 -10.48 7.02
N THR A 23 -1.21 -10.41 5.97
CA THR A 23 -2.61 -10.84 5.94
C THR A 23 -2.76 -12.35 6.08
N ILE A 24 -1.76 -13.14 5.73
CA ILE A 24 -1.79 -14.59 5.93
C ILE A 24 -1.33 -14.94 7.35
N ARG A 25 -0.18 -14.41 7.78
CA ARG A 25 0.47 -14.78 9.05
C ARG A 25 -0.28 -14.29 10.26
N TRP A 26 -0.68 -13.02 10.25
CA TRP A 26 -1.35 -12.44 11.41
C TRP A 26 -2.76 -12.98 11.55
N GLN A 27 -3.35 -13.51 10.48
CA GLN A 27 -4.77 -13.82 10.42
C GLN A 27 -5.19 -15.26 10.67
N THR A 28 -4.25 -16.15 11.00
CA THR A 28 -4.55 -17.58 11.15
C THR A 28 -4.22 -18.09 12.55
N PRO A 29 -5.25 -18.42 13.37
CA PRO A 29 -5.08 -19.53 14.30
C PRO A 29 -5.85 -20.79 13.88
N ASP A 30 -7.12 -20.71 13.45
CA ASP A 30 -7.95 -21.89 13.11
C ASP A 30 -9.17 -21.53 12.23
N GLY A 31 -8.97 -21.27 10.93
CA GLY A 31 -10.06 -21.23 9.96
C GLY A 31 -9.99 -20.09 8.95
N LEU A 32 -9.77 -20.48 7.69
CA LEU A 32 -10.07 -19.65 6.53
C LEU A 32 -11.59 -19.61 6.31
N PRO A 33 -12.13 -18.57 5.68
CA PRO A 33 -11.45 -17.45 5.02
C PRO A 33 -10.78 -16.46 5.98
N VAL A 34 -9.81 -15.69 5.47
CA VAL A 34 -9.08 -14.67 6.24
C VAL A 34 -10.09 -13.63 6.76
N ARG A 35 -10.38 -13.70 8.07
CA ARG A 35 -11.30 -12.78 8.74
C ARG A 35 -10.54 -11.59 9.29
N ILE A 36 -10.86 -10.41 8.78
CA ILE A 36 -10.53 -9.14 9.43
C ILE A 36 -11.48 -8.99 10.63
N GLU A 37 -11.30 -9.80 11.67
CA GLU A 37 -12.06 -9.61 12.90
C GLU A 37 -11.65 -8.30 13.57
N ARG A 38 -12.66 -7.55 14.03
CA ARG A 38 -12.51 -6.30 14.82
C ARG A 38 -11.78 -6.51 16.17
N ARG A 39 -11.38 -7.74 16.51
CA ARG A 39 -10.72 -8.10 17.77
C ARG A 39 -9.20 -8.25 17.68
N ARG A 40 -8.58 -7.93 16.54
CA ARG A 40 -7.11 -7.86 16.46
C ARG A 40 -6.60 -6.70 17.28
N ILE A 41 -5.64 -6.99 18.17
CA ILE A 41 -5.02 -6.02 19.07
C ILE A 41 -4.21 -4.95 18.28
N SER A 42 -3.83 -5.25 17.02
CA SER A 42 -3.08 -4.33 16.14
C SER A 42 -3.80 -4.11 14.79
N PRO A 43 -3.82 -2.87 14.27
CA PRO A 43 -4.29 -2.59 12.91
C PRO A 43 -3.35 -3.20 11.86
N LEU A 44 -3.85 -3.45 10.63
CA LEU A 44 -3.03 -3.97 9.54
C LEU A 44 -1.88 -3.01 9.21
N HIS A 45 -2.22 -1.75 8.93
CA HIS A 45 -1.31 -0.67 8.62
C HIS A 45 -1.40 0.40 9.74
N PRO A 46 -0.31 1.10 10.09
CA PRO A 46 -0.33 2.10 11.16
C PRO A 46 -1.15 3.36 10.83
N GLY A 47 -1.19 3.77 9.56
CA GLY A 47 -2.08 4.82 9.07
C GLY A 47 -3.39 4.27 8.49
N ASP A 48 -4.24 5.17 7.98
CA ASP A 48 -5.57 4.85 7.44
C ASP A 48 -5.54 4.13 6.06
N SER A 49 -4.35 3.91 5.49
CA SER A 49 -4.15 3.31 4.16
C SER A 49 -4.34 1.78 4.10
N GLY A 50 -4.58 1.10 5.22
CA GLY A 50 -4.73 -0.36 5.28
C GLY A 50 -5.70 -0.95 4.23
N PRO A 51 -6.90 -0.37 4.02
CA PRO A 51 -7.82 -0.83 2.96
C PRO A 51 -7.23 -0.69 1.56
N ASN A 52 -6.46 0.37 1.28
CA ASN A 52 -5.84 0.59 -0.03
C ASN A 52 -4.77 -0.47 -0.33
N TYR A 53 -4.00 -0.86 0.68
CA TYR A 53 -3.03 -1.96 0.59
C TYR A 53 -3.72 -3.31 0.32
N LEU A 54 -4.83 -3.61 1.02
CA LEU A 54 -5.61 -4.83 0.73
C LEU A 54 -6.17 -4.83 -0.70
N ALA A 55 -6.72 -3.70 -1.14
CA ALA A 55 -7.21 -3.58 -2.52
C ALA A 55 -6.09 -3.78 -3.55
N SER A 56 -4.88 -3.30 -3.25
CA SER A 56 -3.71 -3.45 -4.10
C SER A 56 -3.21 -4.90 -4.16
N ALA A 57 -3.17 -5.59 -3.02
CA ALA A 57 -2.87 -7.02 -2.97
C ALA A 57 -3.89 -7.84 -3.77
N VAL A 58 -5.18 -7.48 -3.76
CA VAL A 58 -6.19 -8.11 -4.62
C VAL A 58 -5.95 -7.83 -6.09
N ARG A 59 -5.61 -6.58 -6.48
CA ARG A 59 -5.24 -6.23 -7.87
C ARG A 59 -4.06 -7.01 -8.39
N SER A 60 -3.07 -7.23 -7.54
CA SER A 60 -1.86 -7.98 -7.89
C SER A 60 -2.14 -9.48 -8.14
N GLY A 61 -3.34 -9.96 -7.79
CA GLY A 61 -3.72 -11.37 -7.85
C GLY A 61 -3.19 -12.20 -6.68
N LEU A 62 -2.40 -11.62 -5.77
CA LEU A 62 -1.92 -12.33 -4.58
C LEU A 62 -3.06 -12.71 -3.62
N LEU A 63 -4.08 -11.85 -3.53
CA LEU A 63 -5.31 -12.10 -2.79
C LEU A 63 -6.53 -12.12 -3.71
N ALA A 64 -7.57 -12.83 -3.30
CA ALA A 64 -8.88 -12.84 -3.93
C ALA A 64 -9.98 -12.59 -2.88
N ILE A 65 -11.14 -12.10 -3.33
CA ILE A 65 -12.30 -11.88 -2.47
C ILE A 65 -13.06 -13.19 -2.30
N HIS A 66 -13.24 -13.62 -1.06
CA HIS A 66 -13.95 -14.84 -0.72
C HIS A 66 -15.46 -14.67 -0.96
N PRO A 67 -16.19 -15.66 -1.50
CA PRO A 67 -17.63 -15.56 -1.76
C PRO A 67 -18.46 -15.32 -0.48
N ASP A 68 -18.03 -15.82 0.68
CA ASP A 68 -18.68 -15.52 1.97
C ASP A 68 -18.45 -14.10 2.50
N SER A 69 -17.85 -13.22 1.70
CA SER A 69 -17.77 -11.79 2.06
C SER A 69 -19.18 -11.24 2.27
N PRO A 70 -19.41 -10.43 3.32
CA PRO A 70 -20.73 -9.86 3.57
C PRO A 70 -21.12 -8.95 2.40
N LEU A 71 -22.41 -8.91 2.04
CA LEU A 71 -22.91 -8.05 0.96
C LEU A 71 -22.58 -6.58 1.17
N SER A 72 -22.47 -6.13 2.42
CA SER A 72 -22.07 -4.77 2.81
C SER A 72 -20.60 -4.43 2.53
N ALA A 73 -19.79 -5.42 2.15
CA ALA A 73 -18.44 -5.20 1.66
C ALA A 73 -18.41 -4.68 0.23
N PHE A 74 -19.53 -4.72 -0.49
CA PHE A 74 -19.62 -4.33 -1.89
C PHE A 74 -20.56 -3.13 -2.01
N ASP A 75 -20.26 -2.22 -2.92
CA ASP A 75 -21.16 -1.11 -3.22
C ASP A 75 -22.13 -1.56 -4.32
N TRP A 76 -23.42 -1.42 -4.05
CA TRP A 76 -24.48 -1.83 -4.96
C TRP A 76 -25.23 -0.60 -5.44
N THR A 77 -25.39 -0.48 -6.75
CA THR A 77 -26.27 0.53 -7.34
C THR A 77 -27.68 -0.02 -7.38
N MET A 78 -28.57 0.60 -6.59
CA MET A 78 -29.99 0.29 -6.61
C MET A 78 -30.64 1.00 -7.81
N PRO A 79 -31.24 0.26 -8.76
CA PRO A 79 -31.96 0.87 -9.86
C PRO A 79 -33.20 1.62 -9.36
N ALA A 80 -33.65 2.62 -10.13
CA ALA A 80 -34.84 3.41 -9.80
C ALA A 80 -36.14 2.60 -9.90
N ASP A 81 -36.15 1.57 -10.73
CA ASP A 81 -37.24 0.61 -10.86
C ASP A 81 -37.05 -0.52 -9.83
N PRO A 82 -37.99 -0.71 -8.88
CA PRO A 82 -37.89 -1.74 -7.85
C PRO A 82 -37.93 -3.18 -8.39
N ASP A 83 -38.36 -3.38 -9.65
CA ASP A 83 -38.37 -4.70 -10.30
C ASP A 83 -37.03 -5.03 -11.00
N THR A 84 -36.08 -4.09 -11.01
CA THR A 84 -34.75 -4.31 -11.58
C THR A 84 -33.79 -4.78 -10.49
N ASP A 85 -33.02 -5.84 -10.78
CA ASP A 85 -32.02 -6.37 -9.85
C ASP A 85 -30.92 -5.33 -9.57
N PRO A 86 -30.43 -5.21 -8.31
CA PRO A 86 -29.32 -4.34 -7.98
C PRO A 86 -28.05 -4.74 -8.75
N VAL A 87 -27.35 -3.74 -9.27
CA VAL A 87 -26.12 -3.94 -10.03
C VAL A 87 -24.94 -3.70 -9.11
N LEU A 88 -24.03 -4.67 -9.05
CA LEU A 88 -22.76 -4.52 -8.34
C LEU A 88 -21.94 -3.43 -9.03
N ASP A 89 -21.50 -2.43 -8.26
CA ASP A 89 -20.58 -1.41 -8.76
C ASP A 89 -19.15 -1.98 -8.85
N ASP A 90 -18.26 -1.29 -9.56
CA ASP A 90 -16.85 -1.68 -9.72
C ASP A 90 -16.03 -1.42 -8.44
N THR A 91 -16.66 -1.02 -7.35
CA THR A 91 -16.03 -0.72 -6.05
C THR A 91 -16.47 -1.66 -4.94
N TYR A 92 -15.53 -1.92 -4.03
CA TYR A 92 -15.78 -2.67 -2.81
C TYR A 92 -14.99 -2.05 -1.66
N ARG A 93 -15.35 -2.42 -0.44
CA ARG A 93 -14.78 -1.95 0.83
C ARG A 93 -13.82 -3.01 1.36
N PRO A 94 -12.50 -2.88 1.15
CA PRO A 94 -11.55 -3.96 1.44
C PRO A 94 -11.55 -4.36 2.91
N ALA A 95 -11.69 -3.41 3.83
CA ALA A 95 -11.75 -3.72 5.26
C ALA A 95 -12.94 -4.59 5.69
N LEU A 96 -14.01 -4.66 4.90
CA LEU A 96 -15.21 -5.47 5.18
C LEU A 96 -15.21 -6.80 4.42
N ALA A 97 -14.45 -6.90 3.33
CA ALA A 97 -14.35 -8.10 2.52
C ALA A 97 -13.55 -9.20 3.26
N ARG A 98 -13.90 -10.44 2.98
CA ARG A 98 -13.11 -11.61 3.38
C ARG A 98 -12.15 -11.94 2.26
N HIS A 99 -10.90 -12.22 2.58
CA HIS A 99 -9.86 -12.50 1.58
C HIS A 99 -9.42 -13.95 1.67
N TYR A 100 -8.86 -14.47 0.57
CA TYR A 100 -8.18 -15.76 0.54
C TYR A 100 -7.10 -15.75 -0.54
N THR A 101 -6.18 -16.70 -0.48
CA THR A 101 -5.17 -16.93 -1.52
C THR A 101 -5.63 -18.06 -2.44
N PRO A 102 -5.72 -17.88 -3.76
CA PRO A 102 -6.20 -18.93 -4.65
C PRO A 102 -5.12 -19.95 -5.07
N TRP A 103 -3.86 -19.79 -4.64
CA TRP A 103 -2.70 -20.46 -5.23
C TRP A 103 -2.30 -21.78 -4.55
N GLY A 104 -3.21 -22.75 -4.52
CA GLY A 104 -2.98 -24.09 -3.96
C GLY A 104 -4.13 -25.03 -4.30
N ARG A 105 -4.07 -26.28 -3.85
CA ARG A 105 -5.12 -27.30 -4.09
C ARG A 105 -6.33 -27.12 -3.17
N ASP A 106 -6.06 -26.62 -1.99
CA ASP A 106 -7.02 -26.27 -0.96
C ASP A 106 -6.54 -25.04 -0.20
N GLU A 107 -7.32 -24.64 0.81
CA GLU A 107 -7.10 -23.45 1.61
C GLU A 107 -5.75 -23.45 2.34
N ILE A 108 -5.36 -24.59 2.92
CA ILE A 108 -4.14 -24.73 3.72
C ILE A 108 -2.93 -24.72 2.79
N ASP A 109 -2.99 -25.53 1.73
CA ASP A 109 -1.93 -25.60 0.72
C ASP A 109 -1.71 -24.23 0.06
N ALA A 110 -2.78 -23.49 -0.25
CA ALA A 110 -2.65 -22.16 -0.84
C ALA A 110 -1.95 -21.16 0.08
N VAL A 111 -2.29 -21.17 1.37
CA VAL A 111 -1.63 -20.32 2.37
C VAL A 111 -0.16 -20.67 2.51
N GLU A 112 0.17 -21.97 2.66
CA GLU A 112 1.56 -22.41 2.77
C GLU A 112 2.38 -22.11 1.50
N ALA A 113 1.78 -22.30 0.33
CA ALA A 113 2.42 -22.04 -0.95
C ALA A 113 2.73 -20.54 -1.10
N VAL A 114 1.77 -19.66 -0.80
CA VAL A 114 1.97 -18.20 -0.87
C VAL A 114 2.92 -17.71 0.20
N ASP A 115 2.79 -18.15 1.46
CA ASP A 115 3.73 -17.76 2.53
C ASP A 115 5.18 -18.10 2.17
N ARG A 116 5.40 -19.35 1.71
CA ARG A 116 6.73 -19.82 1.30
C ARG A 116 7.24 -19.07 0.07
N HIS A 117 6.37 -18.77 -0.89
CA HIS A 117 6.73 -18.01 -2.08
C HIS A 117 7.15 -16.58 -1.73
N LEU A 118 6.36 -15.88 -0.93
CA LEU A 118 6.60 -14.50 -0.52
C LEU A 118 7.83 -14.40 0.39
N THR A 119 8.00 -15.32 1.33
CA THR A 119 9.19 -15.37 2.20
C THR A 119 10.48 -15.44 1.38
N ARG A 120 10.53 -16.28 0.33
CA ARG A 120 11.71 -16.35 -0.56
C ARG A 120 11.91 -15.10 -1.40
N ARG A 121 10.83 -14.42 -1.80
CA ARG A 121 10.90 -13.23 -2.67
C ARG A 121 11.23 -11.95 -1.91
N LEU A 122 10.92 -11.93 -0.62
CA LEU A 122 11.17 -10.82 0.29
C LEU A 122 12.44 -11.03 1.12
N ASP A 123 13.15 -12.15 0.93
CA ASP A 123 14.44 -12.43 1.54
C ASP A 123 15.45 -11.32 1.19
N PRO A 124 15.93 -10.54 2.17
CA PRO A 124 16.81 -9.40 1.96
C PRO A 124 18.02 -9.72 1.08
N ASP A 125 18.63 -10.89 1.26
CA ASP A 125 19.84 -11.31 0.54
C ASP A 125 19.60 -11.54 -0.96
N SER A 126 18.33 -11.74 -1.34
CA SER A 126 17.92 -12.05 -2.72
C SER A 126 17.36 -10.86 -3.50
N LEU A 127 17.18 -9.72 -2.83
CA LEU A 127 16.53 -8.55 -3.44
C LEU A 127 17.45 -7.85 -4.44
N ASP A 128 16.89 -7.54 -5.61
CA ASP A 128 17.54 -6.60 -6.52
C ASP A 128 17.46 -5.16 -5.98
N ARG A 129 18.17 -4.25 -6.65
CA ARG A 129 18.21 -2.83 -6.25
C ARG A 129 16.83 -2.18 -6.20
N TYR A 130 15.98 -2.44 -7.20
CA TYR A 130 14.67 -1.81 -7.29
C TYR A 130 13.78 -2.24 -6.13
N ARG A 131 13.74 -3.54 -5.85
CA ARG A 131 12.97 -4.09 -4.73
C ARG A 131 13.55 -3.70 -3.37
N SER A 132 14.86 -3.56 -3.27
CA SER A 132 15.51 -3.01 -2.06
C SER A 132 15.05 -1.57 -1.81
N ASP A 133 15.03 -0.73 -2.84
CA ASP A 133 14.55 0.65 -2.75
C ASP A 133 13.05 0.70 -2.38
N GLU A 134 12.20 -0.16 -2.96
CA GLU A 134 10.78 -0.29 -2.55
C GLU A 134 10.62 -0.70 -1.08
N LEU A 135 11.44 -1.64 -0.61
CA LEU A 135 11.40 -2.12 0.77
C LEU A 135 11.83 -1.03 1.76
N VAL A 136 12.86 -0.25 1.42
CA VAL A 136 13.31 0.91 2.22
C VAL A 136 12.23 1.97 2.31
N GLU A 137 11.56 2.30 1.20
CA GLU A 137 10.51 3.31 1.20
C GLU A 137 9.25 2.84 1.95
N LEU A 138 8.88 1.56 1.83
CA LEU A 138 7.82 0.98 2.66
C LEU A 138 8.18 1.02 4.15
N ALA A 139 9.41 0.65 4.52
CA ALA A 139 9.87 0.74 5.90
C ALA A 139 9.80 2.18 6.43
N ARG A 140 10.25 3.16 5.64
CA ARG A 140 10.14 4.59 5.98
C ARG A 140 8.68 4.99 6.21
N GLU A 141 7.78 4.62 5.31
CA GLU A 141 6.35 4.92 5.45
C GLU A 141 5.78 4.34 6.76
N LEU A 142 6.01 3.05 7.02
CA LEU A 142 5.50 2.38 8.21
C LEU A 142 6.04 3.03 9.49
N LEU A 143 7.34 3.34 9.57
CA LEU A 143 7.93 4.00 10.73
C LEU A 143 7.34 5.40 10.98
N VAL A 144 7.11 6.17 9.92
CA VAL A 144 6.49 7.51 9.99
C VAL A 144 5.07 7.40 10.50
N GLU A 145 4.26 6.55 9.88
CA GLU A 145 2.85 6.39 10.23
C GLU A 145 2.67 5.77 11.63
N GLU A 146 3.59 4.91 12.11
CA GLU A 146 3.58 4.45 13.50
C GLU A 146 3.76 5.60 14.49
N THR A 147 4.68 6.51 14.21
CA THR A 147 4.91 7.66 15.06
C THR A 147 3.69 8.58 15.07
N VAL A 148 3.07 8.80 13.90
CA VAL A 148 1.82 9.59 13.78
C VAL A 148 0.67 8.91 14.52
N ARG A 149 0.48 7.60 14.35
CA ARG A 149 -0.54 6.81 15.06
C ARG A 149 -0.38 6.96 16.57
N TYR A 150 0.85 6.84 17.06
CA TYR A 150 1.12 7.02 18.49
C TYR A 150 0.85 8.46 18.95
N LEU A 151 1.26 9.47 18.19
CA LEU A 151 1.00 10.87 18.51
C LEU A 151 -0.51 11.14 18.63
N ARG A 152 -1.32 10.70 17.66
CA ARG A 152 -2.79 10.81 17.70
C ARG A 152 -3.37 10.11 18.92
N GLN A 153 -2.89 8.91 19.23
CA GLN A 153 -3.30 8.19 20.43
C GLN A 153 -2.99 8.99 21.71
N GLN A 154 -1.79 9.59 21.82
CA GLN A 154 -1.43 10.38 22.99
C GLN A 154 -2.27 11.66 23.11
N LEU A 155 -2.55 12.35 22.00
CA LEU A 155 -3.47 13.50 21.99
C LEU A 155 -4.85 13.10 22.52
N HIS A 156 -5.39 11.98 22.00
CA HIS A 156 -6.68 11.46 22.44
C HIS A 156 -6.70 11.10 23.93
N VAL A 157 -5.68 10.40 24.44
CA VAL A 157 -5.54 10.04 25.86
C VAL A 157 -5.54 11.26 26.78
N GLN A 158 -4.98 12.39 26.31
CA GLN A 158 -4.95 13.64 27.07
C GLN A 158 -6.17 14.54 26.83
N GLY A 159 -7.15 14.10 26.05
CA GLY A 159 -8.34 14.87 25.72
C GLY A 159 -8.06 16.09 24.83
N LEU A 160 -6.98 16.06 24.06
CA LEU A 160 -6.63 17.11 23.10
C LEU A 160 -7.28 16.83 21.73
N PRO A 161 -7.56 17.88 20.93
CA PRO A 161 -8.03 17.73 19.55
C PRO A 161 -7.07 16.88 18.71
N ASP A 162 -7.63 16.09 17.78
CA ASP A 162 -6.84 15.33 16.81
C ASP A 162 -6.15 16.26 15.78
N LEU A 163 -5.19 15.70 15.05
CA LEU A 163 -4.43 16.39 14.01
C LEU A 163 -5.31 16.73 12.80
N ARG A 164 -5.23 17.97 12.34
CA ARG A 164 -5.78 18.36 11.03
C ARG A 164 -4.92 17.78 9.90
N ASP A 165 -5.46 17.75 8.67
CA ASP A 165 -4.74 17.20 7.51
C ASP A 165 -3.44 17.95 7.21
N GLN A 166 -3.45 19.28 7.31
CA GLN A 166 -2.26 20.11 7.12
C GLN A 166 -1.17 19.80 8.16
N GLU A 167 -1.56 19.67 9.43
CA GLU A 167 -0.68 19.33 10.54
C GLU A 167 -0.09 17.93 10.36
N SER A 168 -0.94 16.96 10.01
CA SER A 168 -0.53 15.58 9.73
C SER A 168 0.49 15.53 8.59
N THR A 169 0.29 16.31 7.52
CA THR A 169 1.22 16.41 6.38
C THR A 169 2.56 16.99 6.80
N GLN A 170 2.56 18.06 7.59
CA GLN A 170 3.78 18.71 8.08
C GLN A 170 4.59 17.77 8.98
N ILE A 171 3.93 17.07 9.91
CA ILE A 171 4.57 16.12 10.83
C ILE A 171 5.20 14.96 10.05
N ARG A 172 4.48 14.38 9.08
CA ARG A 172 5.02 13.32 8.20
C ARG A 172 6.28 13.77 7.47
N HIS A 173 6.30 15.00 6.97
CA HIS A 173 7.48 15.54 6.28
C HIS A 173 8.71 15.60 7.21
N VAL A 174 8.54 16.12 8.43
CA VAL A 174 9.63 16.20 9.42
C VAL A 174 10.06 14.79 9.87
N LEU A 175 9.10 13.89 10.09
CA LEU A 175 9.37 12.51 10.50
C LEU A 175 10.14 11.71 9.46
N ARG A 176 9.85 11.88 8.17
CA ARG A 176 10.61 11.22 7.09
C ARG A 176 12.10 11.54 7.14
N ARG A 177 12.45 12.78 7.53
CA ARG A 177 13.84 13.23 7.71
C ARG A 177 14.42 12.69 9.02
N LEU A 178 13.68 12.80 10.12
CA LEU A 178 14.10 12.32 11.44
C LEU A 178 14.41 10.81 11.44
N LEU A 179 13.46 9.99 10.97
CA LEU A 179 13.58 8.52 10.92
C LEU A 179 14.59 8.02 9.89
N GLY A 180 15.08 8.92 9.01
CA GLY A 180 16.23 8.65 8.16
C GLY A 180 17.51 8.38 8.95
N GLN A 181 17.62 8.90 10.18
CA GLN A 181 18.82 8.83 11.02
C GLN A 181 18.54 8.36 12.45
N ARG A 182 17.25 8.35 12.86
CA ARG A 182 16.80 8.03 14.22
C ARG A 182 15.94 6.79 14.25
N ARG A 183 15.87 6.18 15.43
CA ARG A 183 15.10 4.97 15.68
C ARG A 183 13.62 5.29 15.94
N LEU A 184 12.74 4.34 15.68
CA LEU A 184 11.30 4.50 15.94
C LEU A 184 11.00 4.90 17.39
N GLY A 185 11.62 4.21 18.36
CA GLY A 185 11.39 4.47 19.78
C GLY A 185 11.87 5.86 20.24
N GLU A 186 12.82 6.46 19.54
CA GLU A 186 13.22 7.86 19.76
C GLU A 186 12.13 8.81 19.25
N ALA A 187 11.63 8.60 18.03
CA ALA A 187 10.54 9.41 17.46
C ALA A 187 9.25 9.32 18.30
N ILE A 188 8.89 8.14 18.79
CA ILE A 188 7.80 7.92 19.75
C ILE A 188 8.06 8.70 21.06
N CYS A 189 9.31 8.75 21.53
CA CYS A 189 9.66 9.51 22.73
C CYS A 189 9.47 11.02 22.55
N LEU A 190 9.84 11.55 21.38
CA LEU A 190 9.54 12.93 21.01
C LEU A 190 8.03 13.19 21.03
N ALA A 191 7.24 12.33 20.40
CA ALA A 191 5.79 12.46 20.33
C ALA A 191 5.14 12.48 21.73
N TRP A 192 5.53 11.55 22.60
CA TRP A 192 5.05 11.52 23.99
C TRP A 192 5.41 12.79 24.77
N ARG A 193 6.66 13.25 24.68
CA ARG A 193 7.12 14.47 25.37
C ARG A 193 6.38 15.71 24.87
N ALA A 194 6.15 15.79 23.57
CA ALA A 194 5.45 16.91 22.94
C ALA A 194 4.05 17.08 23.52
N VAL A 195 3.28 15.99 23.57
CA VAL A 195 1.93 15.99 24.14
C VAL A 195 1.97 16.30 25.63
N ARG A 196 2.86 15.65 26.39
CA ARG A 196 2.98 15.88 27.83
C ARG A 196 3.28 17.35 28.14
N MET A 197 4.20 17.97 27.40
CA MET A 197 4.57 19.37 27.60
C MET A 197 3.46 20.36 27.30
N ALA A 198 2.60 20.06 26.31
CA ALA A 198 1.43 20.88 26.04
C ALA A 198 0.36 20.78 27.15
N THR A 199 0.31 19.66 27.86
CA THR A 199 -0.70 19.40 28.90
C THR A 199 -0.27 19.82 30.31
N GLU A 200 1.03 20.02 30.55
CA GLU A 200 1.56 20.43 31.85
C GLU A 200 1.28 21.93 32.13
N PRO A 201 0.93 22.31 33.37
CA PRO A 201 0.87 23.72 33.77
C PRO A 201 2.26 24.38 33.69
N PRO A 202 2.38 25.64 33.21
CA PRO A 202 1.30 26.59 32.91
C PRO A 202 0.77 26.51 31.47
N ASN A 203 1.35 25.68 30.59
CA ASN A 203 1.06 25.68 29.16
C ASN A 203 -0.43 25.40 28.87
N ARG A 204 -1.04 24.50 29.63
CA ARG A 204 -2.48 24.20 29.54
C ARG A 204 -3.39 25.41 29.76
N ALA A 205 -2.97 26.39 30.55
CA ALA A 205 -3.76 27.61 30.81
C ALA A 205 -3.55 28.68 29.73
N ALA A 206 -2.39 28.65 29.06
CA ALA A 206 -2.01 29.65 28.05
C ALA A 206 -2.53 29.31 26.65
N ASP A 207 -2.63 28.02 26.31
CA ASP A 207 -3.10 27.56 25.01
C ASP A 207 -4.29 26.60 25.18
N PRO A 208 -5.53 27.05 24.93
CA PRO A 208 -6.68 26.16 24.92
C PRO A 208 -6.61 25.12 23.80
N ASN A 209 -5.77 25.34 22.78
CA ASN A 209 -5.53 24.43 21.66
C ASN A 209 -4.16 23.74 21.79
N GLY A 210 -3.94 23.06 22.92
CA GLY A 210 -2.68 22.39 23.27
C GLY A 210 -2.10 21.46 22.20
N THR A 211 -2.89 20.97 21.24
CA THR A 211 -2.38 20.26 20.05
C THR A 211 -1.40 21.11 19.25
N THR A 212 -1.71 22.39 18.98
CA THR A 212 -0.82 23.27 18.20
C THR A 212 0.51 23.51 18.93
N SER A 213 0.46 23.71 20.24
CA SER A 213 1.67 23.81 21.08
C SER A 213 2.49 22.53 21.09
N ALA A 214 1.85 21.36 21.21
CA ALA A 214 2.52 20.06 21.14
C ALA A 214 3.25 19.90 19.80
N LEU A 215 2.58 20.21 18.70
CA LEU A 215 3.16 20.10 17.35
C LEU A 215 4.32 21.05 17.12
N SER A 216 4.17 22.30 17.52
CA SER A 216 5.24 23.30 17.40
C SER A 216 6.48 22.86 18.19
N TRP A 217 6.28 22.33 19.40
CA TRP A 217 7.37 21.76 20.19
C TRP A 217 7.99 20.54 19.51
N PHE A 218 7.17 19.61 19.03
CA PHE A 218 7.63 18.38 18.36
C PHE A 218 8.50 18.70 17.15
N ILE A 219 8.02 19.56 16.26
CA ILE A 219 8.71 19.94 15.03
C ILE A 219 10.05 20.59 15.36
N ARG A 220 10.07 21.58 16.26
CA ARG A 220 11.31 22.25 16.68
C ARG A 220 12.32 21.25 17.24
N GLN A 221 11.89 20.36 18.12
CA GLN A 221 12.80 19.36 18.68
C GLN A 221 13.28 18.34 17.65
N ALA A 222 12.40 17.88 16.76
CA ALA A 222 12.80 16.99 15.68
C ALA A 222 13.84 17.64 14.76
N GLU A 223 13.66 18.91 14.40
CA GLU A 223 14.63 19.69 13.63
C GLU A 223 15.97 19.83 14.36
N ASP A 224 15.96 20.13 15.67
CA ASP A 224 17.18 20.16 16.49
C ASP A 224 17.92 18.81 16.46
N TYR A 225 17.21 17.68 16.57
CA TYR A 225 17.83 16.34 16.52
C TYR A 225 18.28 15.91 15.13
N ILE A 226 17.66 16.44 14.07
CA ILE A 226 18.11 16.27 12.68
C ILE A 226 19.40 17.07 12.45
N ALA A 227 19.51 18.27 13.02
CA ALA A 227 20.69 19.11 12.89
C ALA A 227 21.90 18.60 13.69
N LEU A 228 21.67 17.84 14.77
CA LEU A 228 22.70 17.30 15.67
C LEU A 228 22.57 15.78 15.85
N PRO A 229 22.98 14.96 14.87
CA PRO A 229 22.84 13.49 14.90
C PRO A 229 23.50 12.82 16.11
N GLU A 230 24.61 13.35 16.59
CA GLU A 230 25.35 12.86 17.77
C GLU A 230 24.63 13.10 19.10
N ARG A 231 23.64 14.01 19.12
CA ARG A 231 22.89 14.30 20.34
C ARG A 231 22.11 13.05 20.77
N HIS A 232 22.43 12.56 21.96
CA HIS A 232 21.76 11.40 22.53
C HIS A 232 20.29 11.68 22.79
N MET A 233 19.43 10.74 22.38
CA MET A 233 18.02 10.75 22.66
C MET A 233 17.60 9.50 23.43
N LYS A 234 16.71 9.67 24.42
CA LYS A 234 16.13 8.51 25.12
C LYS A 234 15.19 7.78 24.16
N CYS A 235 15.43 6.49 23.96
CA CYS A 235 14.55 5.60 23.23
C CYS A 235 13.46 5.02 24.16
N PHE A 236 12.21 4.94 23.69
CA PHE A 236 11.19 4.13 24.35
C PHE A 236 11.50 2.64 24.16
N THR A 237 11.47 1.88 25.26
CA THR A 237 11.69 0.44 25.26
C THR A 237 10.39 -0.36 25.30
N TYR A 238 9.25 0.30 25.43
CA TYR A 238 7.95 -0.34 25.53
C TYR A 238 6.88 0.49 24.83
N PHE A 239 6.09 -0.19 24.00
CA PHE A 239 5.01 0.38 23.24
C PHE A 239 3.72 -0.37 23.57
N GLY A 240 2.93 0.18 24.49
CA GLY A 240 1.82 -0.54 25.11
C GLY A 240 0.72 -1.02 24.16
N THR A 241 0.59 -0.41 22.99
CA THR A 241 -0.36 -0.81 21.94
C THR A 241 0.23 -1.77 20.91
N GLY A 242 1.54 -2.04 20.94
CA GLY A 242 2.22 -2.82 19.91
C GLY A 242 2.22 -2.15 18.54
N CYS A 243 3.10 -2.58 17.65
CA CYS A 243 3.13 -2.10 16.27
C CYS A 243 1.93 -2.65 15.47
N ALA A 244 1.60 -1.97 14.38
CA ALA A 244 0.72 -2.47 13.34
C ALA A 244 1.33 -3.75 12.72
N ALA A 245 0.46 -4.61 12.20
CA ALA A 245 0.84 -5.93 11.72
C ALA A 245 1.85 -5.85 10.56
N MET A 246 1.72 -4.88 9.64
CA MET A 246 2.66 -4.68 8.54
C MET A 246 4.03 -4.21 9.05
N THR A 247 4.06 -3.28 10.01
CA THR A 247 5.30 -2.83 10.65
C THR A 247 6.02 -4.01 11.30
N TRP A 248 5.29 -4.85 12.02
CA TRP A 248 5.86 -6.04 12.65
C TRP A 248 6.35 -7.05 11.61
N THR A 249 5.52 -7.41 10.63
CA THR A 249 5.87 -8.39 9.60
C THR A 249 7.13 -7.95 8.86
N LEU A 250 7.19 -6.70 8.41
CA LEU A 250 8.36 -6.18 7.71
C LEU A 250 9.61 -6.15 8.60
N LEU A 251 9.54 -5.46 9.74
CA LEU A 251 10.74 -5.22 10.54
C LEU A 251 11.18 -6.47 11.28
N ARG A 252 10.24 -7.19 11.91
CA ARG A 252 10.56 -8.32 12.79
C ARG A 252 10.67 -9.65 12.05
N GLU A 253 9.80 -9.93 11.09
CA GLU A 253 9.76 -11.25 10.46
C GLU A 253 10.56 -11.33 9.16
N VAL A 254 10.62 -10.23 8.39
CA VAL A 254 11.38 -10.19 7.13
C VAL A 254 12.80 -9.70 7.34
N LEU A 255 12.99 -8.65 8.14
CA LEU A 255 14.32 -8.03 8.36
C LEU A 255 15.02 -8.45 9.66
N ASP A 256 14.37 -9.22 10.54
CA ASP A 256 14.85 -9.59 11.88
C ASP A 256 15.35 -8.39 12.74
N LEU A 257 14.69 -7.24 12.60
CA LEU A 257 14.90 -6.04 13.40
C LEU A 257 13.86 -5.95 14.53
N ASP A 258 14.25 -5.40 15.68
CA ASP A 258 13.29 -4.92 16.68
C ASP A 258 12.68 -3.59 16.19
N PRO A 259 11.34 -3.52 15.97
CA PRO A 259 10.68 -2.33 15.47
C PRO A 259 11.01 -1.04 16.22
N LEU A 260 11.18 -1.08 17.55
CA LEU A 260 11.46 0.13 18.34
C LEU A 260 12.90 0.62 18.19
N THR A 261 13.83 -0.28 17.86
CA THR A 261 15.23 0.06 17.65
C THR A 261 15.59 0.27 16.18
N ALA A 262 14.70 -0.11 15.27
CA ALA A 262 14.87 0.06 13.84
C ALA A 262 14.87 1.53 13.43
N SER A 263 15.73 1.86 12.47
CA SER A 263 15.78 3.10 11.70
C SER A 263 15.81 2.79 10.20
N VAL A 264 15.50 3.77 9.36
CA VAL A 264 15.63 3.58 7.90
C VAL A 264 17.07 3.23 7.52
N GLU A 265 18.06 3.83 8.19
CA GLU A 265 19.47 3.50 8.00
C GLU A 265 19.78 2.03 8.33
N SER A 266 19.23 1.48 9.43
CA SER A 266 19.44 0.06 9.76
C SER A 266 18.85 -0.88 8.71
N VAL A 267 17.71 -0.52 8.11
CA VAL A 267 17.12 -1.27 7.00
C VAL A 267 18.04 -1.23 5.78
N GLN A 268 18.58 -0.06 5.44
CA GLN A 268 19.52 0.09 4.32
C GLN A 268 20.85 -0.66 4.53
N GLN A 269 21.29 -0.83 5.78
CA GLN A 269 22.51 -1.57 6.12
C GLN A 269 22.33 -3.09 6.01
N LEU A 270 21.11 -3.60 6.21
CA LEU A 270 20.80 -5.03 6.07
C LEU A 270 20.63 -5.46 4.63
N LEU A 271 20.09 -4.59 3.79
CA LEU A 271 19.87 -4.92 2.39
C LEU A 271 21.22 -4.97 1.67
N PRO A 272 21.41 -5.93 0.74
CA PRO A 272 22.62 -6.02 -0.03
C PRO A 272 22.89 -4.65 -0.63
N HIS A 273 24.09 -4.12 -0.41
CA HIS A 273 24.57 -2.97 -1.14
C HIS A 273 24.59 -3.40 -2.60
N ALA A 274 23.51 -3.09 -3.33
CA ALA A 274 23.46 -3.26 -4.78
C ALA A 274 24.79 -2.72 -5.27
N THR A 275 25.62 -3.61 -5.80
CA THR A 275 27.05 -3.40 -6.01
C THR A 275 27.22 -1.98 -6.53
N ARG A 276 27.77 -1.06 -5.74
CA ARG A 276 28.11 0.30 -6.19
C ARG A 276 29.32 0.26 -7.15
N ALA A 277 29.43 -0.79 -7.96
CA ALA A 277 30.21 -0.85 -9.17
C ALA A 277 29.22 -0.45 -10.28
N SER A 278 29.30 0.75 -10.82
CA SER A 278 30.24 1.01 -11.91
C SER A 278 30.21 -0.12 -12.92
N ASP A 279 29.10 -0.23 -13.65
CA ASP A 279 29.17 -0.36 -15.09
C ASP A 279 28.15 0.59 -15.67
N ALA A 280 28.67 1.67 -16.24
CA ALA A 280 27.98 2.44 -17.26
C ALA A 280 27.75 1.51 -18.46
N HIS A 281 26.76 0.63 -18.38
CA HIS A 281 26.07 0.13 -19.55
C HIS A 281 24.81 0.96 -19.68
N THR A 282 24.88 1.96 -20.56
CA THR A 282 23.72 2.60 -21.18
C THR A 282 22.90 1.52 -21.86
N VAL A 283 22.01 0.85 -21.12
CA VAL A 283 20.92 0.08 -21.70
C VAL A 283 19.86 1.12 -22.07
N ALA A 284 19.81 1.41 -23.37
CA ALA A 284 18.72 2.17 -23.96
C ALA A 284 17.37 1.59 -23.50
N GLY A 285 16.44 2.50 -23.18
CA GLY A 285 15.26 2.25 -22.37
C GLY A 285 14.46 1.00 -22.72
N ALA A 286 14.24 0.17 -21.70
CA ALA A 286 13.04 -0.64 -21.63
C ALA A 286 11.96 0.20 -20.95
N GLU A 287 11.27 1.02 -21.74
CA GLU A 287 9.96 1.53 -21.35
C GLU A 287 9.04 0.32 -21.14
N PHE A 288 8.55 0.12 -19.92
CA PHE A 288 7.39 -0.73 -19.73
C PHE A 288 6.27 -0.18 -20.63
N PRO A 289 5.61 -1.01 -21.46
CA PRO A 289 4.56 -0.51 -22.33
C PRO A 289 3.40 -0.02 -21.46
N VAL A 290 3.32 1.30 -21.27
CA VAL A 290 2.09 1.96 -20.84
C VAL A 290 1.07 1.61 -21.92
N LEU A 291 0.12 0.74 -21.60
CA LEU A 291 -0.97 0.42 -22.51
C LEU A 291 -1.72 1.72 -22.79
N ARG A 292 -1.84 2.06 -24.07
CA ARG A 292 -2.49 3.30 -24.53
C ARG A 292 -3.73 2.95 -25.32
N CYS A 293 -4.77 3.75 -25.15
CA CYS A 293 -5.99 3.63 -25.94
C CYS A 293 -5.67 3.88 -27.43
N GLY A 294 -5.97 2.93 -28.33
CA GLY A 294 -5.62 3.01 -29.75
C GLY A 294 -6.17 4.25 -30.50
N PRO A 295 -7.43 4.67 -30.26
CA PRO A 295 -7.99 5.87 -30.91
C PRO A 295 -7.46 7.22 -30.40
N CYS A 296 -7.14 7.35 -29.11
CA CYS A 296 -6.81 8.66 -28.52
C CYS A 296 -5.40 8.77 -27.92
N GLY A 297 -4.63 7.68 -27.88
CA GLY A 297 -3.22 7.67 -27.46
C GLY A 297 -2.97 7.94 -25.97
N LEU A 298 -4.02 8.12 -25.17
CA LEU A 298 -3.91 8.35 -23.73
C LEU A 298 -3.50 7.07 -22.97
N PRO A 299 -2.74 7.19 -21.87
CA PRO A 299 -2.47 6.07 -20.96
C PRO A 299 -3.77 5.47 -20.44
N LEU A 300 -3.91 4.15 -20.49
CA LEU A 300 -4.97 3.47 -19.74
C LEU A 300 -4.65 3.61 -18.24
N LEU A 301 -5.59 4.16 -17.48
CA LEU A 301 -5.50 4.27 -16.02
C LEU A 301 -5.93 2.96 -15.36
N ALA A 302 -5.50 2.74 -14.11
CA ALA A 302 -5.68 1.51 -13.35
C ALA A 302 -7.14 1.10 -13.02
N SER A 303 -8.15 1.82 -13.53
CA SER A 303 -9.57 1.58 -13.29
C SER A 303 -10.17 0.45 -14.12
N ASP A 304 -9.50 -0.03 -15.18
CA ASP A 304 -10.22 -0.77 -16.25
C ASP A 304 -9.91 -2.28 -16.36
N ALA A 305 -9.18 -2.89 -15.41
CA ALA A 305 -8.58 -4.22 -15.60
C ALA A 305 -9.23 -5.42 -14.85
N TRP A 306 -10.41 -5.28 -14.23
CA TRP A 306 -10.96 -6.31 -13.32
C TRP A 306 -12.05 -7.22 -13.94
N LEU A 307 -12.34 -7.11 -15.23
CA LEU A 307 -13.47 -7.78 -15.89
C LEU A 307 -13.27 -9.28 -16.20
N CYS A 308 -12.67 -10.06 -15.31
CA CYS A 308 -12.56 -11.53 -15.44
C CYS A 308 -12.83 -12.28 -14.12
N LEU A 309 -13.87 -11.89 -13.39
CA LEU A 309 -14.46 -12.73 -12.33
C LEU A 309 -15.82 -13.24 -12.78
N ASP A 310 -15.97 -14.57 -12.84
CA ASP A 310 -17.29 -15.21 -12.95
C ASP A 310 -18.03 -15.06 -11.61
N ILE A 311 -18.91 -14.05 -11.54
CA ILE A 311 -19.74 -13.72 -10.34
C ILE A 311 -20.98 -14.64 -10.23
N LEU A 312 -21.16 -15.58 -11.15
CA LEU A 312 -22.26 -16.56 -11.16
C LEU A 312 -22.49 -17.32 -9.82
N PRO A 313 -21.47 -17.62 -8.98
CA PRO A 313 -21.70 -18.29 -7.69
C PRO A 313 -22.35 -17.40 -6.61
N LEU A 314 -22.16 -16.08 -6.66
CA LEU A 314 -22.79 -15.15 -5.69
C LEU A 314 -24.28 -14.94 -5.99
N TRP A 315 -24.64 -15.03 -7.28
CA TRP A 315 -26.01 -14.82 -7.76
C TRP A 315 -26.95 -15.99 -7.43
N THR A 316 -26.43 -17.22 -7.40
CA THR A 316 -27.20 -18.41 -7.02
C THR A 316 -27.54 -18.45 -5.53
N ALA A 317 -26.68 -17.90 -4.66
CA ALA A 317 -26.98 -17.78 -3.23
C ALA A 317 -28.13 -16.78 -2.94
N LEU A 318 -28.25 -15.71 -3.73
CA LEU A 318 -29.29 -14.70 -3.57
C LEU A 318 -30.69 -15.25 -3.93
N LYS A 319 -30.80 -16.05 -5.00
CA LYS A 319 -32.08 -16.65 -5.44
C LYS A 319 -32.61 -17.73 -4.50
N ILE A 320 -31.74 -18.40 -3.75
CA ILE A 320 -32.16 -19.42 -2.77
C ILE A 320 -32.75 -18.77 -1.52
N HIS A 321 -32.31 -17.56 -1.15
CA HIS A 321 -32.85 -16.83 0.02
C HIS A 321 -34.12 -16.03 -0.29
N SER A 322 -34.42 -15.70 -1.55
CA SER A 322 -35.59 -14.90 -1.93
C SER A 322 -36.84 -15.71 -2.32
N GLY A 323 -36.84 -17.04 -2.18
CA GLY A 323 -38.05 -17.87 -2.26
C GLY A 323 -38.85 -17.79 -3.57
N THR A 324 -38.24 -17.32 -4.67
CA THR A 324 -38.96 -17.11 -5.93
C THR A 324 -38.80 -18.34 -6.83
N THR A 325 -39.89 -19.10 -6.95
CA THR A 325 -39.97 -20.30 -7.80
C THR A 325 -40.59 -19.93 -9.16
N THR A 326 -40.09 -20.54 -10.24
CA THR A 326 -40.58 -20.53 -11.64
C THR A 326 -40.22 -19.26 -12.47
N ARG A 327 -39.98 -19.28 -13.78
CA ARG A 327 -40.21 -20.26 -14.86
C ARG A 327 -39.30 -19.89 -16.07
N THR A 328 -38.71 -20.89 -16.73
CA THR A 328 -38.16 -20.93 -18.10
C THR A 328 -37.89 -19.61 -18.86
N SER A 329 -36.62 -19.34 -19.16
CA SER A 329 -36.23 -18.76 -20.46
C SER A 329 -34.88 -19.33 -20.92
N THR A 330 -34.97 -20.25 -21.88
CA THR A 330 -33.92 -20.58 -22.84
C THR A 330 -33.60 -19.35 -23.68
N GLY A 331 -32.33 -18.93 -23.72
CA GLY A 331 -31.85 -17.95 -24.71
C GLY A 331 -30.89 -16.89 -24.19
N TRP A 332 -29.78 -17.29 -23.55
CA TRP A 332 -28.67 -16.38 -23.21
C TRP A 332 -27.34 -17.11 -23.37
N SER A 333 -26.92 -17.41 -24.61
CA SER A 333 -25.57 -17.94 -24.89
C SER A 333 -24.87 -17.29 -26.09
N GLU A 334 -25.43 -16.24 -26.69
CA GLU A 334 -24.81 -15.53 -27.82
C GLU A 334 -25.05 -14.03 -27.71
N ARG A 335 -24.20 -13.35 -26.93
CA ARG A 335 -23.77 -11.97 -27.16
C ARG A 335 -22.88 -11.48 -26.01
N ARG A 336 -21.58 -11.73 -26.15
CA ARG A 336 -20.43 -10.86 -25.80
C ARG A 336 -19.17 -11.73 -25.78
N GLY A 337 -18.68 -12.05 -26.97
CA GLY A 337 -17.29 -12.47 -27.16
C GLY A 337 -16.43 -11.23 -27.41
N CYS A 338 -15.37 -11.09 -26.63
CA CYS A 338 -14.32 -10.09 -26.84
C CYS A 338 -13.66 -10.32 -28.20
N SER A 339 -13.93 -9.44 -29.17
CA SER A 339 -13.27 -9.46 -30.48
C SER A 339 -12.53 -8.16 -30.72
N HIS A 340 -11.45 -7.86 -29.98
CA HIS A 340 -10.47 -6.82 -30.33
C HIS A 340 -9.11 -7.04 -29.65
N ILE A 341 -8.28 -7.94 -30.20
CA ILE A 341 -6.80 -7.82 -30.13
C ILE A 341 -6.28 -8.21 -31.52
N LEU A 342 -5.88 -7.22 -32.32
CA LEU A 342 -5.10 -7.46 -33.54
C LEU A 342 -3.63 -7.13 -33.24
N SER A 343 -2.76 -8.10 -33.51
CA SER A 343 -1.30 -7.96 -33.43
C SER A 343 -0.77 -7.14 -34.61
N ALA A 344 0.07 -6.14 -34.36
CA ALA A 344 0.83 -5.46 -35.42
C ALA A 344 2.22 -6.13 -35.61
N PRO A 345 2.69 -6.37 -36.85
CA PRO A 345 3.97 -7.02 -37.11
C PRO A 345 5.16 -6.04 -37.03
N PRO A 346 6.41 -6.54 -36.89
CA PRO A 346 7.58 -5.71 -36.66
C PRO A 346 8.10 -5.08 -37.97
N ILE A 347 8.46 -3.79 -37.91
CA ILE A 347 9.06 -3.05 -39.03
C ILE A 347 10.59 -3.11 -38.89
N SER A 348 11.27 -3.64 -39.91
CA SER A 348 12.73 -3.57 -40.08
C SER A 348 13.17 -2.33 -40.88
N PRO A 349 14.44 -1.88 -40.76
CA PRO A 349 14.86 -0.53 -41.15
C PRO A 349 15.64 -0.45 -42.48
N ARG A 350 15.58 0.72 -43.15
CA ARG A 350 16.57 1.43 -44.03
C ARG A 350 15.89 2.12 -45.24
N PRO A 351 16.55 3.04 -46.00
CA PRO A 351 17.34 4.20 -45.60
C PRO A 351 16.98 5.49 -46.43
N THR A 352 17.40 6.67 -45.92
CA THR A 352 17.74 7.95 -46.60
C THR A 352 16.93 8.44 -47.82
N THR A 353 16.40 9.67 -47.75
CA THR A 353 16.99 10.90 -48.36
C THR A 353 16.04 12.10 -48.29
N SER A 354 16.65 13.28 -48.22
CA SER A 354 16.20 14.58 -48.78
C SER A 354 15.94 15.76 -47.82
N ARG A 355 16.95 16.64 -47.81
CA ARG A 355 16.95 18.11 -47.93
C ARG A 355 16.24 18.98 -46.87
N CYS A 356 17.09 19.65 -46.10
CA CYS A 356 16.88 20.98 -45.52
C CYS A 356 16.68 22.08 -46.57
N PRO A 357 16.13 23.22 -46.13
CA PRO A 357 16.75 24.52 -46.39
C PRO A 357 17.19 25.23 -45.09
N ARG A 358 18.44 25.69 -45.12
CA ARG A 358 19.02 26.86 -44.40
C ARG A 358 18.30 28.14 -44.92
N ALA A 359 18.28 29.32 -44.29
CA ALA A 359 19.03 30.01 -43.25
C ALA A 359 18.06 31.10 -42.66
N THR A 360 18.30 31.95 -41.65
CA THR A 360 19.41 32.82 -41.20
C THR A 360 18.95 33.40 -39.83
N ALA A 361 19.72 33.30 -38.75
CA ALA A 361 20.72 34.26 -38.24
C ALA A 361 20.16 35.47 -37.44
N ASP A 362 20.71 35.62 -36.23
CA ASP A 362 20.90 36.81 -35.37
C ASP A 362 19.69 37.70 -35.02
N SER A 363 19.42 38.03 -33.76
CA SER A 363 20.30 38.86 -32.93
C SER A 363 19.80 38.94 -31.48
N SER A 364 20.71 38.96 -30.52
CA SER A 364 20.57 39.49 -29.17
C SER A 364 21.97 39.96 -28.72
N PRO A 365 22.14 40.79 -27.69
CA PRO A 365 21.40 41.96 -27.20
C PRO A 365 22.37 43.19 -27.13
N PRO A 366 22.05 44.28 -26.38
CA PRO A 366 22.83 44.49 -25.15
C PRO A 366 22.03 45.12 -23.98
N PRO A 367 22.62 45.17 -22.75
CA PRO A 367 21.99 45.59 -21.50
C PRO A 367 22.46 47.01 -21.08
N PRO A 368 22.44 47.38 -19.78
CA PRO A 368 21.32 47.77 -18.94
C PRO A 368 21.40 49.26 -18.54
N ASN A 369 20.38 49.78 -17.84
CA ASN A 369 20.48 50.90 -16.89
C ASN A 369 19.48 50.69 -15.75
#